data_AF-A0A952LG36-F1
#
_entry.id   AF-A0A952LG36-F1
#
_cell.length_a   1.000
_cell.length_b   1.000
_cell.length_c   1.000
_cell.angle_alpha   90.00
_cell.angle_beta   90.00
_cell.angle_gamma   90.00
#
_symmetry.space_group_name_H-M   'P 1'
#
loop_
_entity.id
_entity.type
_entity.pdbx_description
1 polymer ?
#
loop_
_entity_poly.entity_id
_entity_poly.type
_entity_poly.pdbx_seq_one_letter_code
_entity_poly.pdbx_strand_id
1 'polypeptide(L)' 'MGLHQILQDYEIANAQLIKKPSGYYVYLTCYVKKEYFERDKVGDAIGIDFGVANKLTLSNGLTVDFEIEESKRLKK' A
#
# COMPACT_ATOMS: atom_id res chain seq x y z
N MET A 1 -14.51 -17.34 -4.59
CA MET A 1 -14.08 -17.74 -3.22
C MET A 1 -12.83 -16.99 -2.83
N GLY A 2 -12.61 -16.61 -1.56
CA GLY A 2 -11.52 -15.72 -1.11
C GLY A 2 -10.08 -16.20 -1.34
N LEU A 3 -9.86 -17.48 -1.68
CA LEU A 3 -8.51 -18.04 -1.87
C LEU A 3 -7.71 -17.41 -3.03
N HIS A 4 -8.39 -16.82 -4.03
CA HIS A 4 -7.74 -16.07 -5.12
C HIS A 4 -7.00 -14.81 -4.65
N GLN A 5 -7.22 -14.36 -3.41
CA GLN A 5 -6.51 -13.21 -2.84
C GLN A 5 -5.05 -13.55 -2.46
N ILE A 6 -4.69 -14.84 -2.43
CA ILE A 6 -3.34 -15.31 -2.15
C ILE A 6 -2.78 -15.89 -3.45
N LEU A 7 -1.69 -15.31 -3.95
CA LEU A 7 -1.01 -15.84 -5.13
C LEU A 7 -0.33 -17.18 -4.80
N GLN A 8 -0.23 -18.06 -5.79
CA GLN A 8 0.17 -19.47 -5.60
C GLN A 8 1.58 -19.64 -5.02
N ASP A 9 2.45 -18.66 -5.20
CA ASP A 9 3.86 -18.74 -4.82
C ASP A 9 4.17 -18.09 -3.45
N TYR A 10 3.13 -17.76 -2.68
CA TYR A 10 3.25 -17.11 -1.38
C TYR A 10 3.24 -18.19 -0.29
N GLU A 11 4.23 -18.15 0.60
CA GLU A 11 4.34 -19.09 1.71
C GLU A 11 3.64 -18.52 2.95
N ILE A 12 2.61 -19.21 3.47
CA ILE A 12 1.87 -18.75 4.63
C ILE A 12 2.71 -18.95 5.90
N ALA A 13 3.05 -17.85 6.56
CA ALA A 13 3.82 -17.84 7.80
C ALA A 13 2.92 -17.77 9.05
N ASN A 14 1.78 -17.08 8.95
CA ASN A 14 0.85 -16.90 10.05
C ASN A 14 -0.58 -16.64 9.56
N ALA A 15 -1.56 -17.07 10.36
CA ALA A 15 -2.98 -16.80 10.13
C ALA A 15 -3.68 -16.45 11.45
N GLN A 16 -4.41 -15.34 11.47
CA GLN A 16 -5.18 -14.88 12.63
C GLN A 16 -6.64 -14.64 12.26
N LEU A 17 -7.56 -15.26 13.00
CA LEU A 17 -8.98 -14.99 12.87
C LEU A 17 -9.35 -13.74 13.68
N ILE A 18 -9.79 -12.69 12.99
CA ILE A 18 -10.16 -11.41 13.61
C ILE A 18 -11.68 -11.25 13.51
N LYS A 19 -12.31 -11.03 14.66
CA LYS A 19 -13.72 -10.64 14.75
C LYS A 19 -13.82 -9.12 14.74
N LYS A 20 -14.53 -8.56 13.78
CA LYS A 20 -14.91 -7.13 13.71
C LYS A 20 -16.44 -7.01 13.73
N PRO A 21 -17.01 -5.84 14.06
CA PRO A 21 -18.47 -5.63 13.94
C PRO A 21 -19.01 -5.91 12.53
N SER A 22 -18.17 -5.73 11.50
CA SER A 22 -18.51 -6.02 10.10
C SER A 22 -18.41 -7.50 9.71
N GLY A 23 -17.97 -8.38 10.60
CA GLY A 23 -17.84 -9.82 10.34
C GLY A 23 -16.49 -10.41 10.77
N TYR A 24 -16.23 -11.62 10.30
CA TYR A 24 -14.98 -12.35 10.56
C TYR A 24 -14.01 -12.21 9.38
N TYR A 25 -12.73 -12.02 9.71
CA TYR A 25 -11.64 -11.83 8.75
C TYR A 25 -10.51 -12.77 9.09
N VAL A 26 -9.80 -13.29 8.08
CA VAL A 26 -8.53 -13.98 8.28
C VAL A 26 -7.42 -13.03 7.87
N TYR A 27 -6.56 -12.67 8.81
CA TYR A 27 -5.34 -11.90 8.54
C TYR A 27 -4.19 -12.89 8.30
N LEU A 28 -3.61 -12.84 7.11
CA LEU A 28 -2.54 -13.74 6.70
C LEU A 28 -1.24 -12.96 6.55
N THR A 29 -0.19 -13.51 7.15
CA THR A 29 1.19 -13.08 6.87
C THR A 29 1.81 -14.11 5.95
N CYS A 30 2.36 -13.68 4.83
CA CYS A 30 3.02 -14.55 3.87
C CYS A 30 4.44 -14.07 3.59
N TYR A 31 5.35 -15.01 3.35
CA TYR A 31 6.62 -14.75 2.70
C TYR A 31 6.45 -14.85 1.19
N VAL A 32 7.19 -13.99 0.49
CA VAL A 32 7.17 -13.88 -0.96
C VAL A 32 8.61 -13.73 -1.43
N LYS A 33 8.95 -14.43 -2.51
CA LYS A 33 10.27 -14.40 -3.11
C LYS A 33 10.64 -12.98 -3.54
N LYS A 34 11.88 -12.56 -3.26
CA LYS A 34 12.36 -11.19 -3.56
C LYS A 34 12.38 -10.93 -5.06
N GLU A 35 12.61 -11.97 -5.83
CA GLU A 35 12.66 -12.00 -7.29
C GLU A 35 11.36 -11.48 -7.92
N TYR A 36 10.20 -11.64 -7.26
CA TYR A 36 8.94 -11.04 -7.72
C TYR A 36 8.89 -9.52 -7.62
N PHE A 37 9.83 -8.90 -6.89
CA PHE A 37 9.97 -7.45 -6.74
C PHE A 37 11.27 -6.94 -7.33
N GLU A 38 11.99 -7.75 -8.09
CA GLU A 38 13.06 -7.23 -8.94
C GLU A 38 12.42 -6.29 -9.95
N ARG A 39 12.63 -4.99 -9.71
CA ARG A 39 12.22 -3.94 -10.63
C ARG A 39 13.36 -3.70 -11.61
N ASP A 40 13.00 -3.32 -12.83
CA ASP A 40 13.95 -2.72 -13.74
C ASP A 40 14.71 -1.61 -13.03
N LYS A 41 15.98 -1.42 -13.40
CA LYS A 41 16.76 -0.28 -12.93
C LYS A 41 16.00 0.98 -13.33
N VAL A 42 15.30 1.57 -12.35
CA VAL A 42 14.75 2.92 -12.46
C VAL A 42 15.94 3.83 -12.76
N GLY A 43 15.75 4.83 -13.62
CA GLY A 43 16.79 5.76 -14.05
C GLY A 43 17.35 6.59 -12.88
N ASP A 44 17.38 7.91 -13.04
CA ASP A 44 17.91 8.77 -11.99
C ASP A 44 17.06 8.71 -10.72
N ALA A 45 17.72 8.79 -9.56
CA ALA A 45 17.03 8.89 -8.28
C ALA A 45 16.21 10.18 -8.22
N ILE A 46 14.93 10.06 -7.86
CA ILE A 46 14.03 11.21 -7.69
C ILE A 46 13.81 11.46 -6.20
N GLY A 47 14.19 12.67 -5.75
CA GLY A 47 13.89 13.14 -4.41
C GLY A 47 12.41 13.50 -4.28
N ILE A 48 11.83 13.18 -3.12
CA ILE A 48 10.43 13.48 -2.78
C ILE A 48 10.43 14.46 -1.61
N ASP A 49 9.73 15.57 -1.76
CA ASP A 49 9.53 16.59 -0.72
C ASP A 49 8.04 16.89 -0.52
N PHE A 50 7.64 17.10 0.73
CA PHE A 50 6.27 17.47 1.11
C PHE A 50 6.30 18.83 1.80
N GLY A 51 5.62 19.81 1.20
CA GLY A 51 5.65 21.20 1.65
C GLY A 51 4.27 21.79 1.87
N VAL A 52 4.27 23.00 2.43
CA VAL A 52 3.04 23.78 2.66
C VAL A 52 2.56 24.46 1.38
N ALA A 53 3.47 25.05 0.60
CA ALA A 53 3.14 25.69 -0.67
C ALA A 53 2.77 24.65 -1.75
N ASN A 54 3.49 23.53 -1.77
CA ASN A 54 3.32 22.43 -2.70
C ASN A 54 3.26 21.12 -1.90
N LYS A 55 2.14 20.40 -1.99
CA LYS A 55 1.93 19.20 -1.16
C LYS A 55 2.90 18.07 -1.48
N LEU A 56 3.22 17.84 -2.76
CA LEU A 56 4.26 16.91 -3.19
C LEU A 56 5.11 17.55 -4.29
N THR A 57 6.42 17.63 -4.08
CA THR A 57 7.39 18.11 -5.08
C THR A 57 8.43 17.03 -5.34
N LEU A 58 8.72 16.78 -6.61
CA LEU A 58 9.78 15.88 -7.05
C LEU A 58 11.01 16.69 -7.48
N SER A 59 12.20 16.13 -7.27
CA SER A 59 13.47 16.80 -7.64
C SER A 59 13.63 17.05 -9.15
N ASN A 60 12.78 16.46 -10.00
CA ASN A 60 12.72 16.74 -11.43
C ASN A 60 11.80 17.91 -11.81
N GLY A 61 11.26 18.64 -10.81
CA GLY A 61 10.39 19.79 -11.00
C GLY A 61 8.90 19.46 -11.13
N LEU A 62 8.50 18.19 -11.06
CA LEU A 62 7.08 17.83 -11.02
C LEU A 62 6.50 18.17 -9.64
N THR A 63 5.38 18.88 -9.66
CA THR A 63 4.60 19.16 -8.44
C THR A 63 3.23 18.52 -8.57
N VAL A 64 2.77 17.86 -7.51
CA VAL A 64 1.43 17.29 -7.41
C VAL A 64 0.71 17.90 -6.23
N ASP A 65 -0.44 18.50 -6.51
CA ASP A 65 -1.39 18.94 -5.49
C ASP A 65 -2.51 17.88 -5.37
N PHE A 66 -2.88 17.55 -4.14
CA PHE A 66 -3.92 16.56 -3.84
C PHE A 66 -4.65 16.89 -2.55
N GLU A 67 -5.91 16.51 -2.45
CA GLU A 67 -6.70 16.65 -1.24
C GLU A 67 -7.20 15.28 -0.79
N ILE A 68 -7.05 15.02 0.51
CA ILE A 68 -7.61 13.81 1.13
C ILE A 68 -8.82 14.26 1.92
N GLU A 69 -10.01 14.00 1.39
CA GLU A 69 -11.24 14.28 2.11
C GLU A 69 -11.40 13.36 3.31
N GLU A 70 -11.96 13.91 4.40
CA GLU A 70 -12.40 13.10 5.51
C GLU A 70 -13.46 12.07 5.09
N SER A 71 -13.32 10.85 5.60
CA SER A 71 -14.31 9.80 5.36
C SER A 71 -15.69 10.22 5.87
N LYS A 72 -16.77 9.82 5.18
CA LYS A 72 -18.17 10.08 5.60
C LYS A 72 -18.48 9.65 7.04
N ARG A 73 -17.73 8.69 7.58
CA ARG A 73 -17.87 8.20 8.96
C ARG A 73 -17.39 9.20 10.00
N LEU A 74 -16.37 10.02 9.69
CA LEU A 74 -15.81 11.02 10.61
C LEU A 74 -16.61 12.33 10.62
N LYS A 75 -17.43 12.57 9.58
CA LYS A 75 -18.32 13.75 9.47
C LYS A 75 -19.64 13.61 10.26
N LYS A 76 -19.81 12.54 11.04
CA LYS A 76 -20.97 12.28 11.91
C LYS A 76 -20.53 12.29 13.36
#